data_AF-A0A966UQC0-F1
#
_entry.id   AF-A0A966UQC0-F1
#
_cell.length_a   1.000
_cell.length_b   1.000
_cell.length_c   1.000
_cell.angle_alpha   90.00
_cell.angle_beta   90.00
_cell.angle_gamma   90.00
#
_symmetry.space_group_name_H-M   'P 1'
#
loop_
_entity.id
_entity.type
_entity.pdbx_description
1 polymer ?
#
loop_
_entity_poly.entity_id
_entity_poly.type
_entity_poly.pdbx_seq_one_letter_code
_entity_poly.pdbx_strand_id
1 'polypeptide(L)'
;MVDIDIAKSKISDWIINFLDVPQETLNNIAPCPYAKNALLGNKIKFSAGGENIIDDMLQLHYHWDMSYDGVVIVYSKDIEVERFVNSVAEVNSSYYPYSGLLALEDHPQIDETIAGIKFNNGDYALVIVQPAVKLHKAMKILQTKGYYKNWTQQDLDNVVNWRW
;
A
#
# COMPACT_ATOMS: atom_id res chain seq x y z
N MET A 1 -20.99 5.76 -1.34
CA MET A 1 -20.32 5.59 -0.05
C MET A 1 -19.79 4.16 -0.01
N VAL A 2 -18.53 3.96 0.40
CA VAL A 2 -17.91 2.62 0.46
C VAL A 2 -18.51 1.83 1.62
N ASP A 3 -18.94 0.60 1.36
CA ASP A 3 -19.27 -0.37 2.42
C ASP A 3 -17.96 -0.97 2.93
N ILE A 4 -17.56 -0.57 4.14
CA ILE A 4 -16.25 -0.92 4.67
C ILE A 4 -16.13 -2.40 5.04
N ASP A 5 -17.22 -3.07 5.38
CA ASP A 5 -17.19 -4.49 5.75
C ASP A 5 -17.01 -5.34 4.49
N ILE A 6 -17.73 -5.01 3.41
CA ILE A 6 -17.54 -5.64 2.10
C ILE A 6 -16.13 -5.37 1.56
N ALA A 7 -15.66 -4.12 1.63
CA ALA A 7 -14.34 -3.77 1.17
C ALA A 7 -13.24 -4.50 1.96
N LYS A 8 -13.35 -4.53 3.29
CA LYS A 8 -12.42 -5.27 4.14
C LYS A 8 -12.38 -6.75 3.77
N SER A 9 -13.53 -7.39 3.50
CA SER A 9 -13.56 -8.79 3.06
C SER A 9 -12.78 -8.99 1.76
N LYS A 10 -13.07 -8.18 0.73
CA LYS A 10 -12.39 -8.27 -0.57
C LYS A 10 -10.89 -8.02 -0.49
N ILE A 11 -10.48 -6.99 0.25
CA ILE A 11 -9.05 -6.67 0.44
C ILE A 11 -8.36 -7.77 1.25
N SER A 12 -9.03 -8.37 2.24
CA SER A 12 -8.51 -9.51 2.98
C SER A 12 -8.31 -10.73 2.09
N ASP A 13 -9.26 -11.01 1.19
CA ASP A 13 -9.15 -12.09 0.21
C ASP A 13 -7.99 -11.84 -0.77
N TRP A 14 -7.80 -10.61 -1.24
CA TRP A 14 -6.66 -10.24 -2.06
C TRP A 14 -5.33 -10.40 -1.31
N ILE A 15 -5.26 -10.00 -0.03
CA ILE A 15 -4.07 -10.21 0.80
C ILE A 15 -3.74 -11.71 0.90
N ILE A 16 -4.72 -12.56 1.18
CA ILE A 16 -4.51 -13.99 1.44
C ILE A 16 -4.23 -14.77 0.16
N ASN A 17 -4.98 -14.48 -0.91
CA ASN A 17 -4.99 -15.32 -2.11
C ASN A 17 -4.08 -14.79 -3.22
N PHE A 18 -3.55 -13.57 -3.10
CA PHE A 18 -2.62 -13.00 -4.06
C PHE A 18 -1.34 -12.49 -3.40
N LEU A 19 -1.45 -11.56 -2.44
CA LEU A 19 -0.25 -10.92 -1.87
C LEU A 19 0.63 -11.86 -1.02
N ASP A 20 0.06 -12.94 -0.47
CA ASP A 20 0.78 -13.97 0.29
C ASP A 20 1.16 -15.20 -0.56
N VAL A 21 0.85 -15.21 -1.85
CA VAL A 21 1.17 -16.33 -2.74
C VAL A 21 2.54 -16.11 -3.40
N PRO A 22 3.54 -16.98 -3.17
CA PRO A 22 4.85 -16.88 -3.80
C PRO A 22 4.80 -16.80 -5.32
N GLN A 23 5.64 -15.92 -5.89
CA GLN A 23 5.77 -15.77 -7.35
C GLN A 23 7.19 -16.10 -7.79
N GLU A 24 7.33 -16.91 -8.84
CA GLU A 24 8.65 -17.28 -9.37
C GLU A 24 9.45 -16.03 -9.82
N THR A 25 8.77 -15.07 -10.45
CA THR A 25 9.35 -13.80 -10.90
C THR A 25 9.83 -12.92 -9.73
N LEU A 26 9.37 -13.17 -8.51
CA LEU A 26 9.79 -12.51 -7.27
C LEU A 26 10.73 -13.40 -6.43
N ASN A 27 11.43 -14.33 -7.07
CA ASN A 27 12.32 -15.29 -6.42
C ASN A 27 11.61 -16.24 -5.43
N ASN A 28 10.39 -16.67 -5.77
CA ASN A 28 9.52 -17.49 -4.91
C ASN A 28 9.18 -16.81 -3.58
N ILE A 29 9.12 -15.48 -3.59
CA ILE A 29 8.64 -14.66 -2.48
C ILE A 29 7.28 -14.09 -2.89
N ALA A 30 6.38 -13.94 -1.92
CA ALA A 30 5.05 -13.40 -2.18
C ALA A 30 5.11 -11.88 -2.46
N PRO A 31 4.17 -11.31 -3.25
CA PRO A 31 4.11 -9.88 -3.57
C PRO A 31 4.15 -8.94 -2.35
N CYS A 32 3.54 -9.33 -1.23
CA CYS A 32 3.68 -8.63 0.04
C CYS A 32 3.76 -9.66 1.18
N PRO A 33 4.97 -10.16 1.52
CA PRO A 33 5.14 -11.29 2.43
C PRO A 33 4.90 -10.94 3.91
N TYR A 34 4.52 -9.70 4.20
CA TYR A 34 4.22 -9.22 5.55
C TYR A 34 2.72 -8.98 5.77
N ALA A 35 1.93 -8.83 4.69
CA ALA A 35 0.54 -8.39 4.78
C ALA A 35 -0.36 -9.39 5.52
N LYS A 36 -0.23 -10.69 5.26
CA LYS A 36 -1.06 -11.71 5.91
C LYS A 36 -0.86 -11.79 7.41
N ASN A 37 0.39 -11.73 7.88
CA ASN A 37 0.68 -11.76 9.31
C ASN A 37 0.10 -10.52 10.01
N ALA A 38 0.18 -9.35 9.37
CA ALA A 38 -0.44 -8.14 9.89
C ALA A 38 -1.98 -8.26 9.92
N LEU A 39 -2.58 -8.83 8.88
CA LEU A 39 -4.02 -9.06 8.81
C LEU A 39 -4.50 -10.01 9.92
N LEU A 40 -3.92 -11.20 10.03
CA LEU A 40 -4.29 -12.21 11.03
C LEU A 40 -3.99 -11.75 12.47
N GLY A 41 -2.99 -10.90 12.65
CA GLY A 41 -2.64 -10.30 13.94
C GLY A 41 -3.51 -9.10 14.34
N ASN A 42 -4.55 -8.75 13.56
CA ASN A 42 -5.35 -7.53 13.75
C ASN A 42 -4.49 -6.25 13.80
N LYS A 43 -3.41 -6.22 13.00
CA LYS A 43 -2.48 -5.10 12.87
C LYS A 43 -2.79 -4.20 11.67
N ILE A 44 -3.87 -4.47 10.94
CA ILE A 44 -4.36 -3.62 9.86
C ILE A 44 -5.69 -2.99 10.28
N LYS A 45 -5.75 -1.66 10.27
CA LYS A 45 -7.01 -0.93 10.42
C LYS A 45 -7.57 -0.61 9.03
N PHE A 46 -8.86 -0.84 8.84
CA PHE A 46 -9.58 -0.43 7.62
C PHE A 46 -10.50 0.74 7.94
N SER A 47 -10.54 1.75 7.07
CA SER A 47 -11.46 2.88 7.17
C SER A 47 -11.98 3.28 5.79
N ALA A 48 -13.22 3.74 5.71
CA ALA A 48 -13.73 4.36 4.50
C ALA A 48 -13.15 5.77 4.36
N GLY A 49 -12.67 6.10 3.17
CA GLY A 49 -12.20 7.44 2.82
C GLY A 49 -13.37 8.40 2.63
N GLY A 50 -13.16 9.65 3.04
CA GLY A 50 -14.06 10.77 2.84
C GLY A 50 -13.87 11.44 1.49
N GLU A 51 -14.44 12.64 1.35
CA GLU A 51 -14.30 13.44 0.13
C GLU A 51 -12.90 14.05 0.00
N ASN A 52 -12.23 14.35 1.12
CA ASN A 52 -10.91 14.96 1.15
C ASN A 52 -9.82 13.96 1.57
N ILE A 53 -9.12 13.42 0.57
CA ILE A 53 -8.07 12.42 0.72
C ILE A 53 -6.92 12.93 1.61
N ILE A 54 -6.57 14.22 1.49
CA ILE A 54 -5.49 14.84 2.27
C ILE A 54 -5.90 14.86 3.74
N ASP A 55 -7.10 15.34 4.07
CA ASP A 55 -7.57 15.41 5.45
C ASP A 55 -7.59 14.03 6.11
N ASP A 56 -8.05 13.00 5.40
CA ASP A 56 -8.06 11.61 5.88
C ASP A 56 -6.65 11.13 6.26
N MET A 57 -5.66 11.45 5.44
CA MET A 57 -4.26 11.12 5.71
C MET A 57 -3.64 11.98 6.81
N LEU A 58 -4.02 13.26 6.92
CA LEU A 58 -3.54 14.16 7.98
C LEU A 58 -4.06 13.74 9.36
N GLN A 59 -5.24 13.13 9.45
CA GLN A 59 -5.69 12.53 10.71
C GLN A 59 -4.70 11.48 11.22
N LEU A 60 -4.10 10.68 10.33
CA LEU A 60 -3.09 9.69 10.70
C LEU A 60 -1.74 10.31 11.04
N HIS A 61 -1.38 11.42 10.40
CA HIS A 61 -0.18 12.18 10.75
C HIS A 61 -0.23 12.65 12.22
N TYR A 62 -1.37 13.17 12.67
CA TYR A 62 -1.53 13.67 14.03
C TYR A 62 -1.88 12.59 15.06
N HIS A 63 -2.54 11.49 14.64
CA HIS A 63 -3.12 10.50 15.56
C HIS A 63 -2.79 9.06 15.15
N TRP A 64 -1.52 8.78 14.84
CA TRP A 64 -1.08 7.42 14.55
C TRP A 64 -1.21 6.50 15.77
N ASP A 65 -1.95 5.40 15.62
CA ASP A 65 -2.06 4.36 16.63
C ASP A 65 -0.96 3.30 16.41
N MET A 66 0.01 3.29 17.33
CA MET A 66 1.17 2.39 17.28
C MET A 66 0.82 0.90 17.43
N SER A 67 -0.42 0.57 17.77
CA SER A 67 -0.88 -0.83 17.81
C SER A 67 -1.02 -1.46 16.43
N TYR A 68 -1.15 -0.65 15.36
CA TYR A 68 -1.24 -1.09 13.98
C TYR A 68 0.11 -1.08 13.24
N ASP A 69 0.26 -2.01 12.31
CA ASP A 69 1.34 -2.03 11.33
C ASP A 69 0.99 -1.22 10.07
N GLY A 70 -0.31 -1.10 9.75
CA GLY A 70 -0.79 -0.30 8.63
C GLY A 70 -2.26 0.12 8.77
N VAL A 71 -2.61 1.24 8.14
CA VAL A 71 -4.00 1.69 7.96
C VAL A 71 -4.31 1.70 6.47
N VAL A 72 -5.41 1.04 6.08
CA VAL A 72 -5.92 1.01 4.71
C VAL A 72 -7.15 1.91 4.65
N ILE A 73 -7.01 3.06 3.99
CA ILE A 73 -8.11 3.97 3.70
C ILE A 73 -8.69 3.59 2.34
N VAL A 74 -9.97 3.24 2.31
CA VAL A 74 -10.65 2.67 1.14
C VAL A 74 -11.55 3.71 0.49
N TYR A 75 -11.33 3.97 -0.79
CA TYR A 75 -12.12 4.87 -1.62
C TYR A 75 -12.86 4.10 -2.71
N SER A 76 -13.85 4.75 -3.32
CA SER A 76 -14.50 4.21 -4.52
C SER A 76 -13.46 4.04 -5.64
N LYS A 77 -13.61 2.98 -6.46
CA LYS A 77 -12.84 2.82 -7.70
C LYS A 77 -13.05 3.94 -8.72
N ASP A 78 -14.12 4.71 -8.57
CA ASP A 78 -14.49 5.83 -9.44
C ASP A 78 -13.92 7.17 -8.95
N ILE A 79 -13.08 7.16 -7.90
CA ILE A 79 -12.37 8.36 -7.49
C ILE A 79 -11.46 8.83 -8.63
N GLU A 80 -11.35 10.14 -8.82
CA GLU A 80 -10.55 10.69 -9.91
C GLU A 80 -9.05 10.39 -9.65
N VAL A 81 -8.43 9.70 -10.61
CA VAL A 81 -7.09 9.10 -10.47
C VAL A 81 -6.01 10.15 -10.24
N GLU A 82 -6.02 11.24 -11.00
CA GLU A 82 -4.99 12.27 -10.91
C GLU A 82 -5.04 12.97 -9.55
N ARG A 83 -6.22 13.37 -9.10
CA ARG A 83 -6.46 13.91 -7.76
C ARG A 83 -6.03 12.93 -6.68
N PHE A 84 -6.33 11.64 -6.85
CA PHE A 84 -5.97 10.61 -5.89
C PHE A 84 -4.45 10.49 -5.71
N VAL A 85 -3.74 10.30 -6.81
CA VAL A 85 -2.27 10.17 -6.83
C VAL A 85 -1.59 11.45 -6.35
N ASN A 86 -2.03 12.61 -6.83
CA ASN A 86 -1.45 13.90 -6.44
C ASN A 86 -1.63 14.18 -4.95
N SER A 87 -2.78 13.83 -4.36
CA SER A 87 -3.03 13.99 -2.92
C SER A 87 -2.07 13.13 -2.08
N VAL A 88 -1.85 11.87 -2.50
CA VAL A 88 -0.91 10.96 -1.81
C VAL A 88 0.53 11.48 -1.93
N ALA A 89 0.94 11.94 -3.12
CA ALA A 89 2.26 12.52 -3.35
C ALA A 89 2.49 13.80 -2.53
N GLU A 90 1.50 14.68 -2.44
CA GLU A 90 1.55 15.89 -1.62
C GLU A 90 1.76 15.56 -0.13
N VAL A 91 1.00 14.59 0.40
CA VAL A 91 1.14 14.18 1.79
C VAL A 91 2.50 13.54 2.08
N ASN A 92 2.96 12.65 1.20
CA ASN A 92 4.26 12.01 1.32
C ASN A 92 5.43 13.01 1.27
N SER A 93 5.31 14.10 0.51
CA SER A 93 6.36 15.11 0.39
C SER A 93 6.32 16.18 1.49
N SER A 94 5.12 16.57 1.93
CA SER A 94 4.94 17.77 2.77
C SER A 94 4.65 17.48 4.24
N TYR A 95 4.16 16.30 4.60
CA TYR A 95 3.67 16.03 5.96
C TYR A 95 4.28 14.76 6.59
N TYR A 96 4.25 13.65 5.86
CA TYR A 96 4.67 12.36 6.40
C TYR A 96 6.16 12.23 6.76
N PRO A 97 7.11 13.01 6.19
CA PRO A 97 8.48 13.06 6.67
C PRO A 97 8.58 13.50 8.14
N TYR A 98 7.64 14.31 8.63
CA TYR A 98 7.64 14.82 10.00
C TYR A 98 7.02 13.83 11.02
N SER A 99 6.20 12.87 10.57
CA SER A 99 5.61 11.82 11.43
C SER A 99 6.26 10.44 11.26
N GLY A 100 7.21 10.28 10.35
CA GLY A 100 7.84 8.99 10.05
C GLY A 100 6.88 7.97 9.43
N LEU A 101 5.82 8.45 8.78
CA LEU A 101 4.87 7.64 8.03
C LEU A 101 5.22 7.65 6.54
N LEU A 102 4.59 6.76 5.79
CA LEU A 102 4.60 6.75 4.33
C LEU A 102 3.26 6.17 3.85
N ALA A 103 2.68 6.77 2.81
CA ALA A 103 1.48 6.30 2.13
C ALA A 103 1.86 5.62 0.80
N LEU A 104 1.24 4.48 0.51
CA LEU A 104 1.28 3.84 -0.81
C LEU A 104 -0.13 3.86 -1.40
N GLU A 105 -0.25 4.29 -2.64
CA GLU A 105 -1.49 4.25 -3.41
C GLU A 105 -1.63 2.94 -4.19
N ASP A 106 -2.86 2.45 -4.30
CA ASP A 106 -3.28 1.37 -5.20
C ASP A 106 -4.59 1.81 -5.84
N HIS A 107 -4.66 1.81 -7.18
CA HIS A 107 -5.87 2.23 -7.89
C HIS A 107 -6.22 1.22 -9.00
N PRO A 108 -7.49 0.79 -9.13
CA PRO A 108 -7.89 -0.21 -10.13
C PRO A 108 -7.62 0.22 -11.58
N GLN A 109 -7.64 1.53 -11.83
CA GLN A 109 -7.40 2.15 -13.14
C GLN A 109 -5.91 2.45 -13.43
N ILE A 110 -5.00 2.25 -12.46
CA ILE A 110 -3.56 2.37 -12.68
C ILE A 110 -3.02 0.98 -13.05
N ASP A 111 -2.30 0.89 -14.17
CA ASP A 111 -1.63 -0.34 -14.57
C ASP A 111 -0.35 -0.53 -13.75
N GLU A 112 -0.47 -1.26 -12.64
CA GLU A 112 0.64 -1.63 -11.77
C GLU A 112 1.13 -3.04 -12.09
N THR A 113 1.50 -3.26 -13.36
CA THR A 113 2.10 -4.50 -13.82
C THR A 113 3.62 -4.44 -13.68
N ILE A 114 4.16 -5.18 -12.71
CA ILE A 114 5.59 -5.21 -12.39
C ILE A 114 6.10 -6.64 -12.53
N ALA A 115 7.20 -6.83 -13.27
CA ALA A 115 7.76 -8.16 -13.53
C ALA A 115 6.70 -9.19 -14.02
N GLY A 116 5.74 -8.72 -14.84
CA GLY A 116 4.64 -9.51 -15.40
C GLY A 116 3.49 -9.83 -14.43
N ILE A 117 3.50 -9.27 -13.23
CA ILE A 117 2.45 -9.44 -12.21
C ILE A 117 1.67 -8.14 -12.08
N LYS A 118 0.34 -8.21 -12.19
CA LYS A 118 -0.54 -7.09 -11.89
C LYS A 118 -0.79 -7.02 -10.38
N PHE A 119 -0.23 -6.01 -9.71
CA PHE A 119 -0.27 -5.91 -8.25
C PHE A 119 -1.63 -5.44 -7.73
N ASN A 120 -2.31 -4.54 -8.45
CA ASN A 120 -3.48 -3.86 -7.91
C ASN A 120 -4.63 -4.79 -7.49
N ASN A 121 -5.42 -4.35 -6.51
CA ASN A 121 -6.55 -5.14 -5.99
C ASN A 121 -7.76 -5.19 -6.94
N GLY A 122 -7.86 -4.25 -7.88
CA GLY A 122 -8.88 -4.20 -8.94
C GLY A 122 -10.30 -3.80 -8.50
N ASP A 123 -10.60 -3.78 -7.19
CA ASP A 123 -11.94 -3.51 -6.66
C ASP A 123 -12.11 -2.08 -6.11
N TYR A 124 -11.08 -1.55 -5.43
CA TYR A 124 -11.12 -0.26 -4.72
C TYR A 124 -9.85 0.54 -4.93
N ALA A 125 -9.93 1.85 -4.77
CA ALA A 125 -8.75 2.68 -4.59
C ALA A 125 -8.33 2.68 -3.12
N LEU A 126 -7.06 2.42 -2.84
CA LEU A 126 -6.53 2.28 -1.48
C LEU A 126 -5.40 3.28 -1.23
N VAL A 127 -5.41 3.89 -0.06
CA VAL A 127 -4.22 4.51 0.52
C VAL A 127 -3.78 3.64 1.70
N ILE A 128 -2.58 3.08 1.60
CA ILE A 128 -1.97 2.21 2.61
C ILE A 128 -0.91 3.01 3.36
N VAL A 129 -1.25 3.47 4.56
CA VAL A 129 -0.36 4.27 5.42
C VAL A 129 0.32 3.37 6.45
N GLN A 130 1.64 3.50 6.59
CA GLN A 130 2.44 2.69 7.52
C GLN A 130 3.71 3.42 7.97
N PRO A 131 4.38 2.98 9.06
CA PRO A 131 5.65 3.55 9.48
C PRO A 131 6.75 3.31 8.43
N ALA A 132 7.38 4.39 7.95
CA ALA A 132 8.41 4.33 6.91
C ALA A 132 9.59 3.42 7.31
N VAL A 133 9.99 3.46 8.59
CA VAL A 133 11.07 2.63 9.14
C VAL A 133 10.80 1.12 8.99
N LYS A 134 9.54 0.68 9.13
CA LYS A 134 9.16 -0.72 8.97
C LYS A 134 9.24 -1.12 7.49
N LEU A 135 8.73 -0.26 6.61
CA LEU A 135 8.79 -0.47 5.16
C LEU A 135 10.23 -0.55 4.66
N HIS A 136 11.10 0.39 5.04
CA HIS A 136 12.51 0.39 4.65
C HIS A 136 13.25 -0.86 5.14
N LYS A 137 12.99 -1.29 6.37
CA LYS A 137 13.56 -2.54 6.91
C LYS A 137 13.11 -3.74 6.09
N ALA A 138 11.83 -3.84 5.77
CA ALA A 138 11.28 -4.89 4.92
C ALA A 138 11.91 -4.88 3.53
N MET A 139 12.03 -3.70 2.88
CA MET A 139 12.64 -3.55 1.56
C MET A 139 14.09 -4.03 1.54
N LYS A 140 14.91 -3.67 2.54
CA LYS A 140 16.30 -4.14 2.65
C LYS A 140 16.38 -5.67 2.77
N ILE A 141 15.50 -6.28 3.57
CA ILE A 141 15.43 -7.74 3.70
C ILE A 141 15.00 -8.40 2.37
N LEU A 142 14.05 -7.81 1.65
CA LEU A 142 13.60 -8.33 0.36
C LEU A 142 14.71 -8.23 -0.69
N GLN A 143 15.46 -7.13 -0.69
CA GLN A 143 16.60 -6.95 -1.59
C GLN A 143 17.68 -8.03 -1.37
N THR A 144 18.05 -8.33 -0.11
CA THR A 144 19.04 -9.39 0.17
C THR A 144 18.56 -10.79 -0.20
N LYS A 145 17.24 -10.99 -0.26
CA LYS A 145 16.62 -12.25 -0.73
C LYS A 145 16.40 -12.29 -2.24
N GLY A 146 16.83 -11.28 -3.00
CA GLY A 146 16.70 -11.26 -4.46
C GLY A 146 15.28 -11.00 -4.97
N TYR A 147 14.40 -10.40 -4.14
CA TYR A 147 13.01 -10.10 -4.51
C TYR A 147 12.90 -9.23 -5.78
N TYR A 148 13.76 -8.21 -5.89
CA TYR A 148 13.77 -7.27 -7.01
C TYR A 148 14.64 -7.72 -8.19
N LYS A 149 15.16 -8.96 -8.20
CA LYS A 149 16.18 -9.39 -9.19
C LYS A 149 15.72 -9.29 -10.65
N ASN A 150 14.41 -9.37 -10.88
CA ASN A 150 13.79 -9.36 -12.20
C ASN A 150 13.09 -8.02 -12.52
N TRP A 151 13.25 -7.00 -11.67
CA TRP A 151 12.61 -5.70 -11.85
C TRP A 151 13.47 -4.83 -12.76
N THR A 152 12.83 -4.11 -13.67
CA THR A 152 13.52 -3.12 -14.49
C THR A 152 13.89 -1.89 -13.64
N GLN A 153 14.80 -1.06 -14.13
CA GLN A 153 15.09 0.21 -13.47
C GLN A 153 13.84 1.10 -13.38
N GLN A 154 12.99 1.08 -14.41
CA GLN A 154 11.72 1.80 -14.43
C GLN A 154 10.77 1.28 -13.32
N ASP A 155 10.67 -0.03 -13.11
CA ASP A 155 9.87 -0.59 -12.01
C ASP A 155 10.37 -0.10 -10.64
N LEU A 156 11.70 -0.08 -10.45
CA LEU A 156 12.32 0.40 -9.22
C LEU A 156 12.08 1.91 -9.02
N ASP A 157 12.20 2.72 -10.07
CA ASP A 157 11.98 4.16 -9.98
C ASP A 157 10.52 4.49 -9.68
N ASN A 158 9.58 3.76 -10.31
CA ASN A 158 8.15 3.96 -10.11
C ASN A 158 7.68 3.53 -8.71
N VAL A 159 8.25 2.47 -8.15
CA VAL A 159 7.67 1.82 -6.97
C VAL A 159 8.57 1.87 -5.74
N VAL A 160 9.89 1.93 -5.89
CA VAL A 160 10.84 1.70 -4.78
C VAL A 160 11.64 2.96 -4.43
N ASN A 161 12.21 3.65 -5.42
CA ASN A 161 13.30 4.60 -5.19
C ASN A 161 12.84 5.95 -4.63
N TRP A 162 11.58 6.33 -4.82
CA TRP A 162 11.02 7.58 -4.24
C TRP A 162 10.71 7.46 -2.75
N ARG A 163 10.73 6.25 -2.18
CA ARG A 163 10.28 5.99 -0.79
C ARG A 163 11.27 6.45 0.28
N TRP A 164 12.35 7.16 -0.06
CA TRP A 164 13.48 7.46 0.83
C TRP A 164 13.57 8.93 1.21
#